data_AF-A0A9N9IS41-F1
#
_entry.id   AF-A0A9N9IS41-F1
#
_cell.length_a   1.000
_cell.length_b   1.000
_cell.length_c   1.000
_cell.angle_alpha   90.00
_cell.angle_beta   90.00
_cell.angle_gamma   90.00
#
_symmetry.space_group_name_H-M   'P 1'
#
loop_
_entity.id
_entity.type
_entity.pdbx_description
1 polymer ?
#
loop_
_entity_poly.entity_id
_entity_poly.type
_entity_poly.pdbx_seq_one_letter_code
_entity_poly.pdbx_strand_id
1 'polypeptide(L)'
;DLDYDPEEKIFKENPLHFVSSEYAQKCIDNDDYDIYPPEVAQEILENEKWFASETRVLKKEEIREYIQSYWVSEDFNPDDLKSTYTSQPSTLFSPRSTFVEKLSEDKYRRHITKTNSIDLITNDKEFSIPAKYLELLEVDIFHVRDPLDPPSSELWERFGQWAGFEKIKKFRHHCWRLWKKTKHAYEQHIESLKNPMELYDIPNVFFRHPNDKLFIADETTKKVAGDVHLDGYKYVSKPWCFKNAIGETMIDFFDLDLDNYLIIRTARMIDQYYKHNLSEPSHRSNQFIKDLIEHFGCFTDNNNLPYVTSNTASTHSQEHRKCVQDLIRGLQPLSDAVNDYLNNAYPALYTKMKKLDLGSNVPKSFGAFPTISINFNSICQFHRDLKDHRNTLCVVCPLGMFEGGHLAFPELKLAVMAKQGQAIAFRSHLLIHGNLPITAGSRHSVVFYIHDTVIKQKRKFASLFDDGDLDALEILDNTCSIDDDVIKHDKKLQKCSPPKLAPRNSSRLKNHRRSHL
;
A
#
# COMPACT_ATOMS: atom_id res chain seq x y z
N ASP A 1 52.61 -1.35 -10.32
CA ASP A 1 52.27 -1.17 -11.74
C ASP A 1 51.20 -2.22 -12.06
N LEU A 2 49.95 -2.01 -11.65
CA LEU A 2 48.95 -1.08 -12.24
C LEU A 2 48.71 -1.44 -13.71
N ASP A 3 47.53 -1.70 -14.23
CA ASP A 3 46.15 -1.71 -13.73
C ASP A 3 45.37 -2.61 -14.69
N TYR A 4 44.40 -3.36 -14.19
CA TYR A 4 43.39 -4.02 -15.03
C TYR A 4 42.03 -3.74 -14.38
N ASP A 5 41.36 -2.71 -14.88
CA ASP A 5 40.10 -2.21 -14.36
C ASP A 5 38.90 -2.97 -14.98
N PRO A 6 38.06 -3.65 -14.17
CA PRO A 6 36.87 -4.37 -14.64
C PRO A 6 35.68 -3.47 -15.02
N GLU A 7 35.76 -2.14 -14.85
CA GLU A 7 34.60 -1.23 -15.05
C GLU A 7 34.16 -1.06 -16.51
N GLU A 8 35.02 -1.36 -17.50
CA GLU A 8 34.74 -1.03 -18.90
C GLU A 8 33.68 -1.94 -19.59
N LYS A 9 33.25 -3.03 -18.94
CA LYS A 9 32.27 -3.96 -19.52
C LYS A 9 30.83 -3.77 -19.05
N ILE A 10 30.60 -2.93 -18.03
CA ILE A 10 29.25 -2.67 -17.50
C ILE A 10 28.51 -1.61 -18.34
N PHE A 11 29.22 -0.81 -19.14
CA PHE A 11 28.66 0.33 -19.87
C PHE A 11 27.87 0.03 -21.16
N LYS A 12 27.83 -1.23 -21.64
CA LYS A 12 27.21 -1.53 -22.95
C LYS A 12 25.81 -2.15 -22.92
N GLU A 13 25.21 -2.44 -21.75
CA GLU A 13 23.94 -3.19 -21.69
C GLU A 13 22.78 -2.53 -20.89
N ASN A 14 22.86 -1.24 -20.49
CA ASN A 14 21.71 -0.56 -19.85
C ASN A 14 21.72 0.98 -20.06
N PRO A 15 21.01 1.56 -21.04
CA PRO A 15 21.05 2.99 -21.31
C PRO A 15 19.91 3.78 -20.62
N LEU A 16 19.58 3.47 -19.36
CA LEU A 16 18.61 4.25 -18.57
C LEU A 16 19.16 4.53 -17.17
N HIS A 17 20.30 5.21 -17.11
CA HIS A 17 20.71 5.91 -15.89
C HIS A 17 20.02 7.27 -15.82
N PHE A 18 19.36 7.51 -14.69
CA PHE A 18 18.66 8.75 -14.36
C PHE A 18 19.62 9.94 -14.40
N VAL A 19 19.45 10.82 -15.39
CA VAL A 19 20.14 12.11 -15.46
C VAL A 19 19.08 13.20 -15.34
N SER A 20 19.21 14.05 -14.31
CA SER A 20 18.35 15.23 -14.19
C SER A 20 18.66 16.20 -15.35
N SER A 21 17.65 16.85 -15.93
CA SER A 21 17.86 17.88 -16.97
C SER A 21 18.81 19.01 -16.60
N GLU A 22 18.99 19.27 -15.30
CA GLU A 22 19.96 20.24 -14.80
C GLU A 22 21.42 19.80 -15.06
N TYR A 23 21.67 18.50 -15.21
CA TYR A 23 22.97 17.93 -15.59
C TYR A 23 23.13 17.90 -17.11
N ALA A 24 22.09 17.52 -17.86
CA ALA A 24 22.10 17.62 -19.33
C ALA A 24 22.34 19.07 -19.81
N GLN A 25 21.72 20.05 -19.14
CA GLN A 25 21.95 21.46 -19.39
C GLN A 25 23.39 21.88 -19.05
N LYS A 26 23.96 21.38 -17.94
CA LYS A 26 25.36 21.64 -17.59
C LYS A 26 26.36 21.00 -18.56
N CYS A 27 26.07 19.82 -19.10
CA CYS A 27 26.92 19.19 -20.12
C CYS A 27 26.96 20.04 -21.40
N ILE A 28 25.81 20.59 -21.81
CA ILE A 28 25.72 21.51 -22.96
C ILE A 28 26.41 22.84 -22.66
N ASP A 29 26.20 23.40 -21.47
CA ASP A 29 26.70 24.74 -21.12
C ASP A 29 28.22 24.78 -20.90
N ASN A 30 28.85 23.64 -20.55
CA ASN A 30 30.28 23.57 -20.22
C ASN A 30 31.12 22.77 -21.24
N ASP A 31 30.55 22.33 -22.37
CA ASP A 31 31.20 21.46 -23.36
C ASP A 31 31.84 20.19 -22.74
N ASP A 32 31.23 19.66 -21.68
CA ASP A 32 31.72 18.51 -20.91
C ASP A 32 31.02 17.22 -21.38
N TYR A 33 31.59 16.61 -22.43
CA TYR A 33 31.00 15.50 -23.21
C TYR A 33 31.49 14.10 -22.79
N ASP A 34 32.23 13.99 -21.68
CA ASP A 34 32.85 12.72 -21.27
C ASP A 34 31.82 11.63 -20.88
N ILE A 35 30.53 11.98 -20.75
CA ILE A 35 29.47 11.09 -20.26
C ILE A 35 28.32 10.91 -21.28
N TYR A 36 27.97 11.94 -22.07
CA TYR A 36 26.91 11.85 -23.09
C TYR A 36 27.25 12.66 -24.35
N PRO A 37 26.97 12.14 -25.55
CA PRO A 37 26.99 12.92 -26.78
C PRO A 37 26.00 14.10 -26.70
N PRO A 38 26.32 15.26 -27.30
CA PRO A 38 25.45 16.45 -27.29
C PRO A 38 24.04 16.16 -27.82
N GLU A 39 23.90 15.23 -28.78
CA GLU A 39 22.59 14.87 -29.32
C GLU A 39 21.66 14.24 -28.26
N VAL A 40 22.23 13.43 -27.34
CA VAL A 40 21.48 12.75 -26.27
C VAL A 40 21.07 13.73 -25.17
N ALA A 41 21.95 14.67 -24.81
CA ALA A 41 21.63 15.71 -23.82
C ALA A 41 20.52 16.65 -24.32
N GLN A 42 20.53 16.95 -25.63
CA GLN A 42 19.52 17.78 -26.26
C GLN A 42 18.17 17.06 -26.39
N GLU A 43 18.17 15.77 -26.70
CA GLU A 43 16.96 14.92 -26.71
C GLU A 43 16.29 14.86 -25.31
N ILE A 44 17.07 14.78 -24.23
CA ILE A 44 16.54 14.80 -22.85
C ILE A 44 15.84 16.14 -22.54
N LEU A 45 16.43 17.27 -22.94
CA LEU A 45 15.86 18.61 -22.72
C LEU A 45 14.64 18.89 -23.61
N GLU A 46 14.63 18.39 -24.85
CA GLU A 46 13.49 18.51 -25.76
C GLU A 46 12.31 17.64 -25.32
N ASN A 47 12.59 16.42 -24.84
CA ASN A 47 11.59 15.57 -24.20
C ASN A 47 10.98 16.27 -22.98
N GLU A 48 11.78 16.80 -22.05
CA GLU A 48 11.25 17.52 -20.89
C GLU A 48 10.43 18.78 -21.26
N LYS A 49 10.86 19.54 -22.27
CA LYS A 49 10.11 20.72 -22.76
C LYS A 49 8.79 20.32 -23.42
N TRP A 50 8.78 19.24 -24.20
CA TRP A 50 7.56 18.66 -24.77
C TRP A 50 6.62 18.18 -23.65
N PHE A 51 7.12 17.43 -22.66
CA PHE A 51 6.37 16.91 -21.51
C PHE A 51 5.81 18.01 -20.58
N ALA A 52 6.55 19.09 -20.37
CA ALA A 52 6.08 20.25 -19.58
C ALA A 52 4.94 21.01 -20.29
N SER A 53 4.83 20.90 -21.61
CA SER A 53 3.80 21.58 -22.41
C SER A 53 2.52 20.74 -22.61
N GLU A 54 2.59 19.40 -22.61
CA GLU A 54 1.45 18.52 -22.93
C GLU A 54 0.71 17.92 -21.72
N THR A 55 1.30 17.94 -20.52
CA THR A 55 0.71 17.32 -19.31
C THR A 55 -0.61 17.94 -18.81
N ARG A 56 -1.15 18.94 -19.51
CA ARG A 56 -2.46 19.55 -19.21
C ARG A 56 -3.56 19.34 -20.24
N VAL A 57 -3.33 18.67 -21.37
CA VAL A 57 -4.33 18.66 -22.47
C VAL A 57 -4.41 17.33 -23.23
N LEU A 58 -4.24 16.18 -22.57
CA LEU A 58 -4.61 14.92 -23.22
C LEU A 58 -6.14 14.85 -23.39
N LYS A 59 -6.61 14.63 -24.62
CA LYS A 59 -8.01 14.37 -24.93
C LYS A 59 -8.43 13.02 -24.34
N LYS A 60 -9.74 12.81 -24.17
CA LYS A 60 -10.31 11.57 -23.60
C LYS A 60 -9.77 10.34 -24.34
N GLU A 61 -9.65 10.44 -25.67
CA GLU A 61 -9.18 9.41 -26.58
C GLU A 61 -7.69 9.08 -26.39
N GLU A 62 -6.85 10.09 -26.16
CA GLU A 62 -5.41 9.91 -25.91
C GLU A 62 -5.17 9.29 -24.53
N ILE A 63 -5.95 9.69 -23.52
CA ILE A 63 -5.93 9.04 -22.19
C ILE A 63 -6.38 7.58 -22.31
N ARG A 64 -7.41 7.30 -23.13
CA ARG A 64 -7.93 5.96 -23.38
C ARG A 64 -6.87 5.07 -24.02
N GLU A 65 -6.25 5.53 -25.10
CA GLU A 65 -5.16 4.83 -25.78
C GLU A 65 -3.97 4.61 -24.85
N TYR A 66 -3.60 5.63 -24.07
CA TYR A 66 -2.54 5.51 -23.06
C TYR A 66 -2.84 4.42 -22.03
N ILE A 67 -4.05 4.43 -21.44
CA ILE A 67 -4.47 3.40 -20.47
C ILE A 67 -4.46 2.02 -21.13
N GLN A 68 -4.96 1.88 -22.36
CA GLN A 68 -5.07 0.58 -23.02
C GLN A 68 -3.71 0.02 -23.42
N SER A 69 -2.85 0.85 -24.01
CA SER A 69 -1.61 0.43 -24.66
C SER A 69 -0.39 0.46 -23.75
N TYR A 70 -0.35 1.38 -22.78
CA TYR A 70 0.90 1.67 -22.04
C TYR A 70 0.80 1.42 -20.54
N TRP A 71 -0.36 1.64 -19.91
CA TRP A 71 -0.46 1.40 -18.47
C TRP A 71 -0.39 -0.09 -18.14
N VAL A 72 0.77 -0.53 -17.65
CA VAL A 72 1.02 -1.87 -17.14
C VAL A 72 0.73 -1.91 -15.64
N SER A 73 -0.04 -2.92 -15.22
CA SER A 73 -0.33 -3.21 -13.83
C SER A 73 -0.22 -4.70 -13.59
N GLU A 74 0.18 -5.07 -12.38
CA GLU A 74 0.36 -6.46 -11.96
C GLU A 74 -0.66 -6.82 -10.88
N ASP A 75 -1.12 -8.07 -10.90
CA ASP A 75 -1.93 -8.64 -9.83
C ASP A 75 -1.03 -9.03 -8.66
N PHE A 76 -1.12 -8.28 -7.56
CA PHE A 76 -0.47 -8.64 -6.31
C PHE A 76 -1.28 -9.71 -5.59
N ASN A 77 -0.70 -10.89 -5.47
CA ASN A 77 -1.29 -12.05 -4.85
C ASN A 77 -0.74 -12.25 -3.44
N PRO A 78 -1.53 -12.83 -2.52
CA PRO A 78 -1.02 -13.09 -1.17
C PRO A 78 0.22 -14.00 -1.13
N ASP A 79 0.35 -14.93 -2.08
CA ASP A 79 1.53 -15.80 -2.20
C ASP A 79 2.82 -15.02 -2.51
N ASP A 80 2.74 -13.80 -3.03
CA ASP A 80 3.91 -12.93 -3.28
C ASP A 80 4.58 -12.48 -1.95
N LEU A 81 3.86 -12.58 -0.82
CA LEU A 81 4.31 -12.16 0.51
C LEU A 81 5.09 -13.26 1.27
N LYS A 82 5.40 -14.38 0.60
CA LYS A 82 6.23 -15.45 1.18
C LYS A 82 7.70 -15.07 1.07
N SER A 83 8.31 -14.79 2.21
CA SER A 83 9.73 -14.48 2.28
C SER A 83 10.59 -15.69 1.89
N THR A 84 11.63 -15.45 1.10
CA THR A 84 12.69 -16.42 0.73
C THR A 84 13.67 -16.65 1.87
N TYR A 85 13.75 -15.75 2.85
CA TYR A 85 14.60 -15.92 4.03
C TYR A 85 14.02 -17.00 4.93
N THR A 86 14.56 -18.21 4.79
CA THR A 86 14.27 -19.36 5.64
C THR A 86 15.14 -19.40 6.90
N SER A 87 16.27 -18.68 6.91
CA SER A 87 17.20 -18.58 8.04
C SER A 87 16.79 -17.54 9.09
N GLN A 88 15.93 -16.57 8.74
CA GLN A 88 15.45 -15.60 9.70
C GLN A 88 14.51 -16.26 10.72
N PRO A 89 14.65 -15.97 12.03
CA PRO A 89 13.71 -16.41 13.04
C PRO A 89 12.30 -15.96 12.65
N SER A 90 11.34 -16.88 12.76
CA SER A 90 9.95 -16.57 12.47
C SER A 90 8.97 -17.03 13.54
N THR A 91 7.88 -16.27 13.70
CA THR A 91 6.75 -16.63 14.55
C THR A 91 5.53 -16.84 13.68
N LEU A 92 4.79 -17.93 13.91
CA LEU A 92 3.58 -18.24 13.16
C LEU A 92 2.32 -17.76 13.89
N PHE A 93 1.38 -17.12 13.20
CA PHE A 93 0.06 -16.83 13.76
C PHE A 93 -0.88 -18.01 13.69
N SER A 94 -1.91 -17.98 14.53
CA SER A 94 -2.85 -19.10 14.68
C SER A 94 -3.51 -19.49 13.35
N PRO A 95 -3.84 -20.78 13.15
CA PRO A 95 -4.59 -21.23 11.99
C PRO A 95 -5.94 -20.53 11.86
N ARG A 96 -6.59 -20.25 13.00
CA ARG A 96 -7.92 -19.64 13.04
C ARG A 96 -7.88 -18.21 12.51
N SER A 97 -6.94 -17.40 13.00
CA SER A 97 -6.76 -16.01 12.54
C SER A 97 -6.49 -15.97 11.03
N THR A 98 -5.59 -16.85 10.57
CA THR A 98 -5.24 -16.99 9.16
C THR A 98 -6.44 -17.40 8.30
N PHE A 99 -7.27 -18.32 8.79
CA PHE A 99 -8.51 -18.72 8.11
C PHE A 99 -9.48 -17.55 7.92
N VAL A 100 -9.73 -16.79 8.99
CA VAL A 100 -10.70 -15.67 8.96
C VAL A 100 -10.23 -14.57 8.02
N GLU A 101 -8.93 -14.28 8.04
CA GLU A 101 -8.31 -13.35 7.12
C GLU A 101 -8.51 -13.80 5.66
N LYS A 102 -8.19 -15.06 5.35
CA LYS A 102 -8.35 -15.61 4.00
C LYS A 102 -9.78 -15.67 3.51
N LEU A 103 -10.71 -16.01 4.38
CA LEU A 103 -12.13 -16.04 4.01
C LEU A 103 -12.62 -14.62 3.65
N SER A 104 -12.15 -13.61 4.38
CA SER A 104 -12.48 -12.21 4.11
C SER A 104 -11.83 -11.70 2.81
N GLU A 105 -10.58 -12.11 2.52
CA GLU A 105 -9.91 -11.83 1.23
C GLU A 105 -10.63 -12.46 0.04
N ASP A 106 -11.06 -13.72 0.19
CA ASP A 106 -11.82 -14.44 -0.82
C ASP A 106 -13.15 -13.76 -1.12
N LYS A 107 -13.87 -13.30 -0.09
CA LYS A 107 -15.10 -12.53 -0.25
C LYS A 107 -14.84 -11.24 -1.02
N TYR A 108 -13.82 -10.48 -0.63
CA TYR A 108 -13.44 -9.23 -1.29
C TYR A 108 -13.14 -9.46 -2.78
N ARG A 109 -12.35 -10.49 -3.11
CA ARG A 109 -12.09 -10.87 -4.52
C ARG A 109 -13.36 -11.17 -5.29
N ARG A 110 -14.27 -11.99 -4.74
CA ARG A 110 -15.55 -12.31 -5.41
C ARG A 110 -16.42 -11.09 -5.62
N HIS A 111 -16.44 -10.16 -4.66
CA HIS A 111 -17.20 -8.93 -4.78
C HIS A 111 -16.68 -8.07 -5.94
N ILE A 112 -15.35 -7.89 -6.04
CA ILE A 112 -14.73 -7.17 -7.16
C ILE A 112 -15.10 -7.84 -8.50
N THR A 113 -14.96 -9.16 -8.60
CA THR A 113 -15.26 -9.90 -9.83
C THR A 113 -16.74 -9.84 -10.24
N LYS A 114 -17.68 -9.87 -9.28
CA LYS A 114 -19.12 -9.88 -9.58
C LYS A 114 -19.68 -8.52 -9.95
N THR A 115 -19.14 -7.45 -9.36
CA THR A 115 -19.74 -6.12 -9.50
C THR A 115 -19.13 -5.31 -10.63
N ASN A 116 -17.95 -5.69 -11.15
CA ASN A 116 -17.11 -4.85 -12.01
C ASN A 116 -16.95 -3.40 -11.47
N SER A 117 -17.19 -3.24 -10.16
CA SER A 117 -17.49 -1.97 -9.52
C SER A 117 -16.85 -1.99 -8.14
N ILE A 118 -15.61 -1.53 -8.09
CA ILE A 118 -14.92 -1.18 -6.84
C ILE A 118 -15.49 0.17 -6.38
N ASP A 119 -16.67 0.16 -5.76
CA ASP A 119 -17.01 1.27 -4.89
C ASP A 119 -15.88 1.37 -3.85
N LEU A 120 -15.32 2.58 -3.70
CA LEU A 120 -14.31 2.88 -2.68
C LEU A 120 -14.79 2.24 -1.37
N ILE A 121 -14.13 1.16 -0.95
CA ILE A 121 -14.49 0.44 0.26
C ILE A 121 -14.05 1.32 1.42
N THR A 122 -14.90 2.27 1.77
CA THR A 122 -14.79 3.03 3.00
C THR A 122 -15.43 2.27 4.16
N ASN A 123 -16.03 1.10 3.91
CA ASN A 123 -16.75 0.32 4.90
C ASN A 123 -16.22 -1.12 4.95
N ASP A 124 -15.10 -1.30 5.65
CA ASP A 124 -14.62 -2.63 6.06
C ASP A 124 -15.73 -3.50 6.66
N LYS A 125 -16.75 -2.87 7.29
CA LYS A 125 -17.93 -3.53 7.91
C LYS A 125 -18.60 -4.56 6.99
N GLU A 126 -18.55 -4.34 5.68
CA GLU A 126 -19.15 -5.28 4.73
C GLU A 126 -18.38 -6.60 4.64
N PHE A 127 -17.07 -6.58 4.83
CA PHE A 127 -16.19 -7.72 4.54
C PHE A 127 -15.80 -8.56 5.74
N SER A 128 -16.07 -8.10 6.97
CA SER A 128 -15.82 -8.94 8.14
C SER A 128 -16.92 -9.93 8.42
N ILE A 129 -16.53 -11.10 8.91
CA ILE A 129 -17.46 -12.16 9.30
C ILE A 129 -18.30 -11.70 10.51
N PRO A 130 -19.64 -11.61 10.39
CA PRO A 130 -20.53 -11.39 11.53
C PRO A 130 -20.37 -12.44 12.64
N ALA A 131 -20.55 -12.03 13.90
CA ALA A 131 -20.37 -12.89 15.08
C ALA A 131 -21.14 -14.24 15.00
N LYS A 132 -22.41 -14.20 14.58
CA LYS A 132 -23.23 -15.41 14.38
C LYS A 132 -22.64 -16.43 13.40
N TYR A 133 -21.84 -15.98 12.42
CA TYR A 133 -21.16 -16.87 11.47
C TYR A 133 -19.81 -17.35 12.01
N LEU A 134 -19.15 -16.59 12.89
CA LEU A 134 -17.98 -17.07 13.63
C LEU A 134 -18.37 -18.19 14.58
N GLU A 135 -19.46 -18.05 15.32
CA GLU A 135 -20.00 -19.13 16.17
C GLU A 135 -20.30 -20.40 15.36
N LEU A 136 -20.88 -20.23 14.17
CA LEU A 136 -21.11 -21.35 13.24
C LEU A 136 -19.80 -22.03 12.79
N LEU A 137 -18.76 -21.25 12.48
CA LEU A 137 -17.44 -21.78 12.13
C LEU A 137 -16.77 -22.52 13.30
N GLU A 138 -16.91 -22.01 14.52
CA GLU A 138 -16.39 -22.66 15.72
C GLU A 138 -16.99 -24.05 15.88
N VAL A 139 -18.33 -24.16 15.81
CA VAL A 139 -19.04 -25.42 16.00
C VAL A 139 -18.75 -26.43 14.90
N ASP A 140 -18.70 -26.01 13.63
CA ASP A 140 -18.79 -26.92 12.49
C ASP A 140 -17.51 -27.06 11.66
N ILE A 141 -16.59 -26.09 11.74
CA ILE A 141 -15.34 -26.09 10.95
C ILE A 141 -14.12 -26.27 11.85
N PHE A 142 -14.01 -25.50 12.93
CA PHE A 142 -12.81 -25.51 13.77
C PHE A 142 -12.78 -26.68 14.76
N HIS A 143 -13.94 -27.05 15.33
CA HIS A 143 -14.08 -28.18 16.23
C HIS A 143 -14.59 -29.43 15.49
N VAL A 144 -13.69 -30.35 15.18
CA VAL A 144 -14.05 -31.70 14.71
C VAL A 144 -14.51 -32.53 15.92
N ARG A 145 -15.72 -32.28 16.42
CA ARG A 145 -16.49 -33.28 17.18
C ARG A 145 -17.82 -33.40 16.47
N ASP A 146 -18.29 -34.62 16.27
CA ASP A 146 -19.62 -34.87 15.69
C ASP A 146 -20.63 -34.00 16.43
N PRO A 147 -21.17 -32.96 15.77
CA PRO A 147 -22.17 -32.15 16.41
C PRO A 147 -23.40 -33.03 16.62
N LEU A 148 -23.89 -33.10 17.85
CA LEU A 148 -25.09 -33.88 18.21
C LEU A 148 -26.31 -33.49 17.34
N ASP A 149 -26.31 -32.26 16.81
CA ASP A 149 -27.20 -31.80 15.76
C ASP A 149 -26.43 -30.97 14.72
N PRO A 150 -26.52 -31.27 13.41
CA PRO A 150 -25.89 -30.43 12.40
C PRO A 150 -26.47 -29.00 12.44
N PRO A 151 -25.64 -27.95 12.35
CA PRO A 151 -26.13 -26.59 12.40
C PRO A 151 -27.14 -26.32 11.28
N SER A 152 -28.13 -25.45 11.56
CA SER A 152 -29.22 -25.09 10.64
C SER A 152 -28.71 -24.83 9.22
N SER A 153 -29.24 -25.57 8.24
CA SER A 153 -28.92 -25.40 6.82
C SER A 153 -29.17 -23.98 6.33
N GLU A 154 -30.15 -23.29 6.93
CA GLU A 154 -30.51 -21.90 6.62
C GLU A 154 -29.42 -20.91 7.05
N LEU A 155 -28.76 -21.13 8.20
CA LEU A 155 -27.69 -20.24 8.66
C LEU A 155 -26.46 -20.34 7.75
N TRP A 156 -26.12 -21.56 7.32
CA TRP A 156 -25.09 -21.80 6.31
C TRP A 156 -25.44 -21.21 4.95
N GLU A 157 -26.73 -21.19 4.59
CA GLU A 157 -27.21 -20.54 3.37
C GLU A 157 -26.96 -19.03 3.40
N ARG A 158 -27.42 -18.38 4.48
CA ARG A 158 -27.24 -16.94 4.68
C ARG A 158 -25.75 -16.57 4.78
N PHE A 159 -24.93 -17.45 5.36
CA PHE A 159 -23.49 -17.24 5.40
C PHE A 159 -22.85 -17.38 4.02
N GLY A 160 -23.25 -18.38 3.23
CA GLY A 160 -22.81 -18.56 1.85
C GLY A 160 -23.16 -17.38 0.96
N GLN A 161 -24.40 -16.89 1.05
CA GLN A 161 -24.85 -15.67 0.37
C GLN A 161 -24.02 -14.46 0.79
N TRP A 162 -23.79 -14.28 2.10
CA TRP A 162 -22.93 -13.20 2.62
C TRP A 162 -21.48 -13.28 2.08
N ALA A 163 -20.95 -14.48 1.87
CA ALA A 163 -19.61 -14.72 1.33
C ALA A 163 -19.54 -14.67 -0.21
N GLY A 164 -20.67 -14.44 -0.88
CA GLY A 164 -20.78 -14.32 -2.35
C GLY A 164 -20.92 -15.65 -3.10
N PHE A 165 -21.28 -16.74 -2.42
CA PHE A 165 -21.48 -18.07 -3.02
C PHE A 165 -22.94 -18.30 -3.42
N GLU A 166 -23.15 -18.91 -4.59
CA GLU A 166 -24.48 -19.31 -5.09
C GLU A 166 -24.96 -20.67 -4.55
N LYS A 167 -24.04 -21.55 -4.12
CA LYS A 167 -24.39 -22.91 -3.66
C LYS A 167 -23.81 -23.19 -2.28
N ILE A 168 -24.68 -23.47 -1.31
CA ILE A 168 -24.33 -23.74 0.10
C ILE A 168 -23.30 -24.86 0.25
N LYS A 169 -23.53 -26.00 -0.42
CA LYS A 169 -22.62 -27.16 -0.38
C LYS A 169 -21.21 -26.78 -0.85
N LYS A 170 -21.10 -25.91 -1.87
CA LYS A 170 -19.79 -25.40 -2.34
C LYS A 170 -19.14 -24.51 -1.29
N PHE A 171 -19.91 -23.67 -0.59
CA PHE A 171 -19.40 -22.77 0.43
C PHE A 171 -18.91 -23.48 1.70
N ARG A 172 -19.73 -24.37 2.29
CA ARG A 172 -19.32 -25.13 3.48
C ARG A 172 -18.08 -25.99 3.18
N HIS A 173 -18.05 -26.64 2.01
CA HIS A 173 -16.87 -27.37 1.56
C HIS A 173 -15.65 -26.46 1.32
N HIS A 174 -15.86 -25.23 0.81
CA HIS A 174 -14.79 -24.23 0.69
C HIS A 174 -14.19 -23.88 2.04
N CYS A 175 -15.03 -23.60 3.04
CA CYS A 175 -14.58 -23.33 4.42
C CYS A 175 -13.80 -24.52 4.98
N TRP A 176 -14.31 -25.74 4.81
CA TRP A 176 -13.60 -26.94 5.28
C TRP A 176 -12.23 -27.12 4.61
N ARG A 177 -12.14 -26.94 3.29
CA ARG A 177 -10.85 -27.03 2.57
C ARG A 177 -9.87 -25.95 3.00
N LEU A 178 -10.34 -24.71 3.15
CA LEU A 178 -9.50 -23.60 3.60
C LEU A 178 -8.95 -23.88 5.01
N TRP A 179 -9.82 -24.30 5.94
CA TRP A 179 -9.40 -24.69 7.28
C TRP A 179 -8.38 -25.83 7.29
N LYS A 180 -8.65 -26.90 6.52
CA LYS A 180 -7.73 -28.04 6.42
C LYS A 180 -6.36 -27.62 5.88
N LYS A 181 -6.32 -26.76 4.84
CA LYS A 181 -5.07 -26.22 4.29
C LYS A 181 -4.30 -25.42 5.34
N THR A 182 -4.99 -24.49 6.02
CA THR A 182 -4.38 -23.62 7.02
C THR A 182 -3.88 -24.38 8.24
N LYS A 183 -4.66 -25.34 8.74
CA LYS A 183 -4.28 -26.21 9.86
C LYS A 183 -3.07 -27.09 9.50
N HIS A 184 -3.08 -27.70 8.30
CA HIS A 184 -1.98 -28.54 7.85
C HIS A 184 -0.67 -27.75 7.71
N ALA A 185 -0.71 -26.56 7.10
CA ALA A 185 0.47 -25.72 6.96
C ALA A 185 1.05 -25.30 8.32
N TYR A 186 0.19 -25.01 9.30
CA TYR A 186 0.61 -24.76 10.67
C TYR A 186 1.26 -25.97 11.34
N GLU A 187 0.65 -27.15 11.22
CA GLU A 187 1.18 -28.40 11.79
C GLU A 187 2.57 -28.73 11.22
N GLN A 188 2.76 -28.59 9.90
CA GLN A 188 4.06 -28.77 9.24
C GLN A 188 5.12 -27.80 9.77
N HIS A 189 4.75 -26.54 9.98
CA HIS A 189 5.69 -25.55 10.52
C HIS A 189 6.09 -25.84 11.96
N ILE A 190 5.13 -26.18 12.83
CA ILE A 190 5.43 -26.56 14.22
C ILE A 190 6.32 -27.81 14.27
N GLU A 191 6.07 -28.79 13.40
CA GLU A 191 6.91 -29.99 13.30
C GLU A 191 8.35 -29.66 12.84
N SER A 192 8.52 -28.64 11.98
CA SER A 192 9.84 -28.17 11.55
C SER A 192 10.62 -27.43 12.66
N LEU A 193 9.95 -26.97 13.72
CA LEU A 193 10.50 -26.14 14.79
C LEU A 193 10.77 -26.89 16.12
N LYS A 194 10.87 -28.23 16.14
CA LYS A 194 10.99 -29.04 17.36
C LYS A 194 11.85 -28.36 18.46
N ASN A 195 11.15 -27.96 19.55
CA ASN A 195 11.42 -26.94 20.59
C ASN A 195 10.80 -25.55 20.32
N PRO A 196 9.45 -25.44 20.34
CA PRO A 196 8.79 -24.16 20.19
C PRO A 196 8.95 -23.31 21.45
N MET A 197 9.43 -22.08 21.29
CA MET A 197 9.12 -21.01 22.24
C MET A 197 7.60 -20.88 22.37
N GLU A 198 7.10 -20.71 23.59
CA GLU A 198 5.68 -20.56 23.91
C GLU A 198 5.02 -19.50 23.01
N LEU A 199 4.27 -19.97 22.00
CA LEU A 199 3.37 -19.14 21.21
C LEU A 199 2.16 -18.83 22.09
N TYR A 200 2.15 -17.64 22.70
CA TYR A 200 0.95 -17.14 23.34
C TYR A 200 -0.18 -17.00 22.32
N ASP A 201 -1.36 -17.45 22.72
CA ASP A 201 -2.59 -17.41 21.96
C ASP A 201 -2.93 -15.97 21.46
N ILE A 202 -2.59 -15.69 20.20
CA ILE A 202 -3.10 -14.58 19.37
C ILE A 202 -4.38 -14.92 18.54
N PRO A 203 -5.24 -15.93 18.83
CA PRO A 203 -6.44 -16.15 18.03
C PRO A 203 -7.40 -14.95 18.07
N ASN A 204 -7.73 -14.45 19.26
CA ASN A 204 -8.99 -13.73 19.48
C ASN A 204 -9.07 -12.29 18.96
N VAL A 205 -7.95 -11.67 18.55
CA VAL A 205 -7.96 -10.25 18.18
C VAL A 205 -8.20 -10.03 16.69
N PHE A 206 -7.94 -11.04 15.85
CA PHE A 206 -8.22 -11.00 14.41
C PHE A 206 -9.69 -11.25 14.04
N PHE A 207 -10.48 -11.83 14.96
CA PHE A 207 -11.87 -12.21 14.70
C PHE A 207 -12.88 -11.07 14.81
N ARG A 208 -12.41 -9.87 15.12
CA ARG A 208 -13.31 -8.81 15.54
C ARG A 208 -13.82 -8.02 14.34
N HIS A 209 -15.08 -7.59 14.43
CA HIS A 209 -15.76 -6.79 13.42
C HIS A 209 -14.95 -5.50 13.14
N PRO A 210 -15.08 -4.81 11.99
CA PRO A 210 -14.32 -3.61 11.66
C PRO A 210 -14.66 -2.43 12.55
N ASN A 211 -15.87 -2.43 13.11
CA ASN A 211 -16.21 -1.57 14.24
C ASN A 211 -15.31 -1.86 15.44
N ASP A 212 -14.98 -3.13 15.67
CA ASP A 212 -14.10 -3.55 16.74
C ASP A 212 -12.64 -3.24 16.40
N LYS A 213 -12.24 -3.21 15.11
CA LYS A 213 -10.92 -2.70 14.71
C LYS A 213 -10.79 -1.20 14.97
N LEU A 214 -11.81 -0.42 14.61
CA LEU A 214 -11.89 1.00 14.97
C LEU A 214 -11.92 1.20 16.49
N PHE A 215 -12.65 0.34 17.22
CA PHE A 215 -12.67 0.35 18.68
C PHE A 215 -11.32 -0.04 19.27
N ILE A 216 -10.64 -1.08 18.77
CA ILE A 216 -9.30 -1.46 19.20
C ILE A 216 -8.34 -0.30 18.96
N ALA A 217 -8.41 0.34 17.80
CA ALA A 217 -7.61 1.51 17.49
C ALA A 217 -7.88 2.65 18.47
N ASP A 218 -9.16 3.00 18.70
CA ASP A 218 -9.58 4.06 19.61
C ASP A 218 -9.19 3.76 21.07
N GLU A 219 -9.49 2.56 21.57
CA GLU A 219 -9.16 2.13 22.93
C GLU A 219 -7.65 2.03 23.15
N THR A 220 -6.90 1.51 22.18
CA THR A 220 -5.44 1.46 22.31
C THR A 220 -4.87 2.88 22.27
N THR A 221 -5.40 3.75 21.41
CA THR A 221 -5.02 5.18 21.39
C THR A 221 -5.27 5.84 22.74
N LYS A 222 -6.42 5.59 23.39
CA LYS A 222 -6.71 6.10 24.74
C LYS A 222 -5.75 5.55 25.80
N LYS A 223 -5.40 4.26 25.72
CA LYS A 223 -4.44 3.64 26.66
C LYS A 223 -3.05 4.25 26.56
N VAL A 224 -2.56 4.50 25.35
CA VAL A 224 -1.23 5.08 25.15
C VAL A 224 -1.16 6.59 25.36
N ALA A 225 -2.31 7.27 25.49
CA ALA A 225 -2.36 8.72 25.69
C ALA A 225 -1.72 9.17 27.02
N GLY A 226 -1.45 8.24 27.96
CA GLY A 226 -0.74 8.51 29.21
C GLY A 226 0.31 7.48 29.59
N ASP A 227 0.61 6.50 28.73
CA ASP A 227 1.56 5.42 29.04
C ASP A 227 2.42 5.08 27.81
N VAL A 228 3.70 4.83 28.08
CA VAL A 228 4.72 4.41 27.10
C VAL A 228 4.80 2.89 26.99
N HIS A 229 4.09 2.18 27.87
CA HIS A 229 4.02 0.74 27.94
C HIS A 229 2.59 0.23 27.73
N LEU A 230 2.46 -0.89 27.04
CA LEU A 230 1.20 -1.60 26.82
C LEU A 230 1.28 -2.95 27.53
N ASP A 231 0.55 -3.07 28.64
CA ASP A 231 0.52 -4.29 29.42
C ASP A 231 0.06 -5.49 28.59
N GLY A 232 0.80 -6.60 28.73
CA GLY A 232 0.53 -7.85 28.03
C GLY A 232 0.94 -7.84 26.55
N TYR A 233 1.68 -6.82 26.09
CA TYR A 233 2.30 -6.82 24.76
C TYR A 233 3.70 -7.46 24.82
N LYS A 234 4.04 -8.20 23.77
CA LYS A 234 5.40 -8.67 23.52
C LYS A 234 6.20 -7.56 22.85
N TYR A 235 7.31 -7.17 23.47
CA TYR A 235 8.25 -6.18 22.93
C TYR A 235 9.41 -6.88 22.24
N VAL A 236 9.70 -6.49 20.99
CA VAL A 236 10.73 -7.13 20.16
C VAL A 236 11.75 -6.09 19.71
N SER A 237 13.03 -6.32 20.03
CA SER A 237 14.17 -5.43 19.74
C SER A 237 15.13 -5.96 18.68
N LYS A 238 14.95 -7.21 18.23
CA LYS A 238 15.81 -7.84 17.23
C LYS A 238 14.99 -8.18 15.98
N PRO A 239 15.62 -8.18 14.79
CA PRO A 239 14.98 -8.63 13.57
C PRO A 239 14.21 -9.93 13.74
N TRP A 240 12.98 -9.94 13.24
CA TRP A 240 12.08 -11.08 13.35
C TRP A 240 10.97 -11.00 12.31
N CYS A 241 10.70 -12.13 11.65
CA CYS A 241 9.63 -12.22 10.66
C CYS A 241 8.39 -12.91 11.27
N PHE A 242 7.24 -12.26 11.23
CA PHE A 242 5.97 -12.79 11.71
C PHE A 242 5.12 -13.21 10.52
N LYS A 243 4.84 -14.51 10.44
CA LYS A 243 4.13 -15.14 9.32
C LYS A 243 2.77 -15.65 9.77
N ASN A 244 1.78 -15.64 8.88
CA ASN A 244 0.52 -16.33 9.12
C ASN A 244 0.67 -17.85 8.89
N ALA A 245 -0.34 -18.64 9.26
CA ALA A 245 -0.26 -20.10 9.25
C ALA A 245 0.02 -20.74 7.88
N ILE A 246 -0.09 -20.00 6.77
CA ILE A 246 0.23 -20.48 5.43
C ILE A 246 1.55 -19.90 4.87
N GLY A 247 2.35 -19.26 5.74
CA GLY A 247 3.70 -18.79 5.45
C GLY A 247 3.80 -17.39 4.86
N GLU A 248 2.69 -16.65 4.76
CA GLU A 248 2.72 -15.27 4.26
C GLU A 248 3.13 -14.31 5.36
N THR A 249 3.92 -13.31 5.01
CA THR A 249 4.43 -12.33 5.96
C THR A 249 3.35 -11.33 6.36
N MET A 250 3.19 -11.15 7.67
CA MET A 250 2.33 -10.10 8.25
C MET A 250 3.14 -8.90 8.70
N ILE A 251 4.28 -9.16 9.35
CA ILE A 251 5.27 -8.17 9.79
C ILE A 251 6.64 -8.77 9.56
N ASP A 252 7.58 -8.00 9.05
CA ASP A 252 8.98 -8.33 8.92
C ASP A 252 9.81 -7.18 9.47
N PHE A 253 10.48 -7.43 10.59
CA PHE A 253 11.38 -6.48 11.22
C PHE A 253 12.81 -6.89 10.87
N PHE A 254 13.57 -5.98 10.25
CA PHE A 254 14.88 -6.29 9.68
C PHE A 254 15.87 -5.13 9.85
N ASP A 255 17.16 -5.46 9.79
CA ASP A 255 18.23 -4.48 9.72
C ASP A 255 18.43 -4.06 8.25
N LEU A 256 18.60 -2.76 8.03
CA LEU A 256 18.96 -2.24 6.71
C LEU A 256 20.44 -2.51 6.48
N ASP A 257 20.77 -3.11 5.33
CA ASP A 257 22.15 -3.23 4.87
C ASP A 257 22.61 -1.89 4.29
N LEU A 258 22.79 -0.92 5.18
CA LEU A 258 23.19 0.43 4.85
C LEU A 258 24.28 0.90 5.82
N ASP A 259 25.36 1.43 5.26
CA ASP A 259 26.47 1.95 6.05
C ASP A 259 26.02 3.02 7.06
N ASN A 260 26.63 2.96 8.26
CA ASN A 260 26.27 3.83 9.38
C ASN A 260 26.46 5.33 9.06
N TYR A 261 27.45 5.69 8.24
CA TYR A 261 27.63 7.07 7.82
C TYR A 261 26.51 7.51 6.87
N LEU A 262 26.08 6.64 5.94
CA LEU A 262 24.98 6.94 5.02
C LEU A 262 23.64 7.11 5.73
N ILE A 263 23.28 6.22 6.67
CA ILE A 263 22.02 6.36 7.43
C ILE A 263 22.00 7.64 8.29
N ILE A 264 23.13 8.00 8.91
CA ILE A 264 23.26 9.27 9.66
C ILE A 264 23.11 10.46 8.72
N ARG A 265 23.72 10.41 7.53
CA ARG A 265 23.60 11.46 6.52
C ARG A 265 22.14 11.62 6.06
N THR A 266 21.44 10.53 5.76
CA THR A 266 20.01 10.58 5.38
C THR A 266 19.16 11.19 6.50
N ALA A 267 19.36 10.78 7.76
CA ALA A 267 18.64 11.36 8.89
C ALA A 267 18.89 12.87 9.03
N ARG A 268 20.13 13.34 8.79
CA ARG A 268 20.48 14.77 8.80
C ARG A 268 19.79 15.55 7.69
N MET A 269 19.69 14.99 6.48
CA MET A 269 19.00 15.65 5.36
C MET A 269 17.51 15.85 5.66
N ILE A 270 16.86 14.86 6.28
CA ILE A 270 15.47 14.95 6.72
C ILE A 270 15.29 16.01 7.81
N ASP A 271 16.18 16.05 8.80
CA ASP A 271 16.16 17.05 9.87
C ASP A 271 16.40 18.47 9.33
N GLN A 272 17.29 18.64 8.36
CA GLN A 272 17.51 19.92 7.67
C GLN A 272 16.27 20.38 6.94
N TYR A 273 15.62 19.48 6.19
CA TYR A 273 14.36 19.79 5.51
C TYR A 273 13.23 20.13 6.49
N TYR A 274 13.13 19.39 7.60
CA TYR A 274 12.19 19.68 8.67
C TYR A 274 12.39 21.09 9.25
N LYS A 275 13.64 21.43 9.59
CA LYS A 275 14.00 22.76 10.10
C LYS A 275 13.74 23.87 9.09
N HIS A 276 14.02 23.62 7.80
CA HIS A 276 13.69 24.54 6.71
C HIS A 276 12.21 24.84 6.64
N ASN A 277 11.36 23.81 6.69
CA ASN A 277 9.91 24.00 6.73
C ASN A 277 9.48 24.74 8.00
N LEU A 278 10.13 24.53 9.15
CA LEU A 278 9.86 25.31 10.35
C LEU A 278 10.30 26.78 10.24
N SER A 279 11.39 27.10 9.55
CA SER A 279 11.84 28.49 9.37
C SER A 279 11.09 29.24 8.29
N GLU A 280 10.58 28.54 7.26
CA GLU A 280 9.93 29.13 6.09
C GLU A 280 8.46 28.71 5.96
N PRO A 281 7.51 29.44 6.58
CA PRO A 281 6.09 29.10 6.55
C PRO A 281 5.48 28.99 5.15
N SER A 282 5.99 29.76 4.17
CA SER A 282 5.54 29.75 2.78
C SER A 282 5.80 28.43 2.06
N HIS A 283 6.74 27.63 2.57
CA HIS A 283 7.15 26.35 1.99
C HIS A 283 6.40 25.15 2.58
N ARG A 284 5.61 25.36 3.64
CA ARG A 284 4.88 24.27 4.31
C ARG A 284 3.66 23.86 3.49
N SER A 285 3.51 22.55 3.26
CA SER A 285 2.21 22.03 2.83
C SER A 285 1.16 22.12 3.96
N ASN A 286 -0.12 22.15 3.58
CA ASN A 286 -1.23 22.07 4.56
C ASN A 286 -1.12 20.83 5.47
N GLN A 287 -0.59 19.74 4.92
CA GLN A 287 -0.41 18.48 5.62
C GLN A 287 0.75 18.55 6.63
N PHE A 288 1.83 19.26 6.29
CA PHE A 288 2.90 19.58 7.24
C PHE A 288 2.36 20.42 8.40
N ILE A 289 1.59 21.47 8.13
CA ILE A 289 1.02 22.33 9.18
C ILE A 289 0.12 21.53 10.13
N LYS A 290 -0.68 20.62 9.58
CA LYS A 290 -1.69 19.90 10.35
C LYS A 290 -1.12 18.72 11.13
N ASP A 291 -0.24 17.95 10.51
CA ASP A 291 0.14 16.63 11.02
C ASP A 291 1.67 16.39 11.00
N LEU A 292 2.47 17.36 10.53
CA LEU A 292 3.91 17.22 10.29
C LEU A 292 4.23 16.04 9.35
N ILE A 293 3.44 15.90 8.27
CA ILE A 293 3.61 14.84 7.29
C ILE A 293 3.73 15.44 5.90
N GLU A 294 4.64 14.91 5.09
CA GLU A 294 4.74 15.23 3.67
C GLU A 294 4.88 13.99 2.80
N HIS A 295 4.33 14.05 1.59
CA HIS A 295 4.25 12.92 0.66
C HIS A 295 5.07 13.21 -0.59
N PHE A 296 5.99 12.31 -0.92
CA PHE A 296 6.84 12.41 -2.10
C PHE A 296 6.60 11.23 -3.06
N GLY A 297 6.88 11.41 -4.35
CA GLY A 297 6.55 10.48 -5.43
C GLY A 297 5.28 10.88 -6.16
N CYS A 298 4.34 9.94 -6.31
CA CYS A 298 3.08 10.19 -7.00
C CYS A 298 1.85 9.73 -6.22
N PHE A 299 0.70 10.23 -6.66
CA PHE A 299 -0.60 9.65 -6.35
C PHE A 299 -1.41 9.47 -7.64
N THR A 300 -2.47 8.69 -7.54
CA THR A 300 -3.56 8.70 -8.53
C THR A 300 -4.83 9.28 -7.93
N ASP A 301 -5.14 9.00 -6.65
CA ASP A 301 -6.37 9.38 -5.96
C ASP A 301 -7.60 9.28 -6.90
N ASN A 302 -8.22 10.41 -7.25
CA ASN A 302 -9.39 10.48 -8.13
C ASN A 302 -9.03 10.82 -9.60
N ASN A 303 -7.75 11.04 -9.92
CA ASN A 303 -7.29 11.40 -11.27
C ASN A 303 -7.11 10.17 -12.13
N ASN A 304 -7.44 10.26 -13.41
CA ASN A 304 -7.34 9.12 -14.33
C ASN A 304 -5.92 8.58 -14.46
N LEU A 305 -4.89 9.44 -14.41
CA LEU A 305 -3.48 9.06 -14.51
C LEU A 305 -2.73 9.34 -13.19
N PRO A 306 -1.64 8.62 -12.92
CA PRO A 306 -0.72 8.99 -11.86
C PRO A 306 -0.18 10.41 -12.08
N TYR A 307 -0.02 11.15 -10.98
CA TYR A 307 0.51 12.50 -10.98
C TYR A 307 1.50 12.68 -9.84
N VAL A 308 2.53 13.48 -10.10
CA VAL A 308 3.55 13.84 -9.11
C VAL A 308 2.92 14.62 -7.96
N THR A 309 3.26 14.29 -6.71
CA THR A 309 2.73 15.02 -5.56
C THR A 309 3.19 16.48 -5.57
N SER A 310 2.38 17.38 -5.02
CA SER A 310 2.74 18.80 -4.91
C SER A 310 4.07 19.03 -4.21
N ASN A 311 4.39 18.20 -3.21
CA ASN A 311 5.62 18.33 -2.43
C ASN A 311 6.83 17.87 -3.24
N THR A 312 6.71 16.81 -4.05
CA THR A 312 7.77 16.40 -4.97
C THR A 312 8.03 17.45 -6.03
N ALA A 313 6.96 17.96 -6.66
CA ALA A 313 7.07 18.90 -7.77
C ALA A 313 7.59 20.27 -7.29
N SER A 314 7.14 20.72 -6.11
CA SER A 314 7.53 21.98 -5.48
C SER A 314 7.60 23.17 -6.45
N THR A 315 6.62 23.25 -7.35
CA THR A 315 6.63 24.22 -8.45
C THR A 315 6.38 25.65 -7.99
N HIS A 316 5.82 25.82 -6.79
CA HIS A 316 5.46 27.12 -6.21
C HIS A 316 6.66 27.97 -5.76
N SER A 317 7.84 27.37 -5.55
CA SER A 317 9.05 28.09 -5.12
C SER A 317 10.31 27.42 -5.66
N GLN A 318 11.15 28.17 -6.38
CA GLN A 318 12.41 27.65 -6.93
C GLN A 318 13.41 27.29 -5.82
N GLU A 319 13.44 28.06 -4.74
CA GLU A 319 14.30 27.79 -3.58
C GLU A 319 13.84 26.52 -2.84
N HIS A 320 12.53 26.37 -2.63
CA HIS A 320 12.00 25.15 -2.01
C HIS A 320 12.21 23.93 -2.90
N ARG A 321 12.11 24.07 -4.22
CA ARG A 321 12.38 22.99 -5.17
C ARG A 321 13.80 22.43 -5.01
N LYS A 322 14.80 23.29 -4.85
CA LYS A 322 16.19 22.86 -4.58
C LYS A 322 16.28 22.07 -3.27
N CYS A 323 15.64 22.57 -2.22
CA CYS A 323 15.57 21.90 -0.92
C CYS A 323 14.93 20.50 -1.02
N VAL A 324 13.85 20.36 -1.80
CA VAL A 324 13.20 19.06 -2.08
C VAL A 324 14.08 18.14 -2.91
N GLN A 325 14.76 18.63 -3.94
CA GLN A 325 15.67 17.83 -4.76
C GLN A 325 16.83 17.28 -3.92
N ASP A 326 17.39 18.10 -3.02
CA ASP A 326 18.46 17.67 -2.12
C ASP A 326 17.95 16.64 -1.09
N LEU A 327 16.73 16.80 -0.57
CA LEU A 327 16.08 15.80 0.27
C LEU A 327 15.91 14.46 -0.47
N ILE A 328 15.33 14.48 -1.68
CA ILE A 328 15.10 13.26 -2.48
C ILE A 328 16.42 12.57 -2.80
N ARG A 329 17.47 13.32 -3.17
CA ARG A 329 18.81 12.78 -3.39
C ARG A 329 19.39 12.17 -2.10
N GLY A 330 19.19 12.83 -0.96
CA GLY A 330 19.62 12.34 0.36
C GLY A 330 18.88 11.09 0.84
N LEU A 331 17.68 10.83 0.31
CA LEU A 331 16.88 9.64 0.61
C LEU A 331 17.26 8.42 -0.25
N GLN A 332 18.01 8.60 -1.35
CA GLN A 332 18.33 7.50 -2.25
C GLN A 332 19.02 6.31 -1.57
N PRO A 333 20.05 6.49 -0.72
CA PRO A 333 20.68 5.35 -0.06
C PRO A 333 19.72 4.52 0.80
N LEU A 334 18.75 5.17 1.46
CA LEU A 334 17.72 4.48 2.23
C LEU A 334 16.72 3.76 1.31
N SER A 335 16.32 4.42 0.23
CA SER A 335 15.45 3.81 -0.79
C SER A 335 16.09 2.57 -1.38
N ASP A 336 17.35 2.63 -1.79
CA ASP A 336 18.10 1.52 -2.38
C ASP A 336 18.18 0.35 -1.40
N ALA A 337 18.58 0.59 -0.15
CA ALA A 337 18.64 -0.46 0.88
C ALA A 337 17.28 -1.15 1.12
N VAL A 338 16.18 -0.39 1.11
CA VAL A 338 14.82 -0.97 1.23
C VAL A 338 14.47 -1.81 0.00
N ASN A 339 14.77 -1.30 -1.20
CA ASN A 339 14.48 -1.99 -2.46
C ASN A 339 15.30 -3.29 -2.59
N ASP A 340 16.58 -3.27 -2.20
CA ASP A 340 17.46 -4.44 -2.21
C ASP A 340 16.98 -5.51 -1.24
N TYR A 341 16.59 -5.11 -0.02
CA TYR A 341 15.99 -6.04 0.93
C TYR A 341 14.74 -6.71 0.35
N LEU A 342 13.82 -5.94 -0.24
CA LEU A 342 12.60 -6.50 -0.83
C LEU A 342 12.86 -7.38 -2.04
N ASN A 343 13.84 -7.02 -2.88
CA ASN A 343 14.25 -7.84 -4.02
C ASN A 343 14.74 -9.22 -3.56
N ASN A 344 15.54 -9.25 -2.49
CA ASN A 344 16.10 -10.49 -1.97
C ASN A 344 15.07 -11.31 -1.18
N ALA A 345 14.34 -10.67 -0.26
CA ALA A 345 13.38 -11.31 0.63
C ALA A 345 12.08 -11.69 -0.09
N TYR A 346 11.60 -10.85 -1.01
CA TYR A 346 10.30 -10.99 -1.67
C TYR A 346 10.41 -10.80 -3.19
N PRO A 347 11.22 -11.59 -3.91
CA PRO A 347 11.50 -11.37 -5.33
C PRO A 347 10.24 -11.37 -6.22
N ALA A 348 9.25 -12.22 -5.89
CA ALA A 348 7.97 -12.26 -6.61
C ALA A 348 7.18 -10.96 -6.46
N LEU A 349 7.07 -10.44 -5.23
CA LEU A 349 6.44 -9.16 -4.93
C LEU A 349 7.20 -8.02 -5.60
N TYR A 350 8.51 -7.95 -5.38
CA TYR A 350 9.36 -6.87 -5.86
C TYR A 350 9.35 -6.76 -7.39
N THR A 351 9.42 -7.90 -8.09
CA THR A 351 9.31 -7.96 -9.56
C THR A 351 8.02 -7.31 -10.05
N LYS A 352 6.89 -7.57 -9.39
CA LYS A 352 5.60 -6.95 -9.73
C LYS A 352 5.56 -5.47 -9.41
N MET A 353 6.11 -5.06 -8.26
CA MET A 353 6.20 -3.64 -7.88
C MET A 353 7.00 -2.84 -8.92
N LYS A 354 8.17 -3.35 -9.35
CA LYS A 354 9.03 -2.69 -10.35
C LYS A 354 8.33 -2.47 -11.69
N LYS A 355 7.48 -3.41 -12.10
CA LYS A 355 6.72 -3.39 -13.36
C LYS A 355 5.53 -2.44 -13.37
N LEU A 356 5.13 -1.88 -12.22
CA LEU A 356 4.09 -0.86 -12.19
C LEU A 356 4.47 0.29 -13.11
N ASP A 357 3.66 0.56 -14.14
CA ASP A 357 3.84 1.75 -14.95
C ASP A 357 3.17 2.95 -14.27
N LEU A 358 3.96 3.98 -14.00
CA LEU A 358 3.49 5.25 -13.44
C LEU A 358 3.33 6.33 -14.53
N GLY A 359 3.69 5.99 -15.77
CA GLY A 359 3.79 6.89 -16.91
C GLY A 359 5.08 7.68 -16.96
N SER A 360 5.36 8.23 -18.13
CA SER A 360 6.56 9.03 -18.41
C SER A 360 6.67 10.28 -17.54
N ASN A 361 5.55 10.76 -17.01
CA ASN A 361 5.46 12.01 -16.25
C ASN A 361 5.72 11.84 -14.75
N VAL A 362 5.89 10.60 -14.27
CA VAL A 362 6.11 10.31 -12.85
C VAL A 362 7.49 9.72 -12.63
N PRO A 363 8.40 10.44 -11.94
CA PRO A 363 9.70 9.90 -11.63
C PRO A 363 9.59 8.78 -10.59
N LYS A 364 10.15 7.61 -10.90
CA LYS A 364 10.32 6.48 -9.96
C LYS A 364 11.47 6.75 -8.98
N SER A 365 11.32 7.80 -8.18
CA SER A 365 12.39 8.31 -7.30
C SER A 365 12.71 7.38 -6.12
N PHE A 366 11.87 6.38 -5.84
CA PHE A 366 11.98 5.51 -4.67
C PHE A 366 11.99 4.02 -5.03
N GLY A 367 12.62 3.71 -6.18
CA GLY A 367 12.72 2.36 -6.73
C GLY A 367 11.35 1.79 -7.12
N ALA A 368 10.98 0.67 -6.51
CA ALA A 368 9.73 -0.04 -6.75
C ALA A 368 8.52 0.61 -6.05
N PHE A 369 8.74 1.59 -5.18
CA PHE A 369 7.67 2.32 -4.50
C PHE A 369 7.28 3.59 -5.26
N PRO A 370 6.00 3.75 -5.64
CA PRO A 370 5.50 4.98 -6.28
C PRO A 370 5.47 6.18 -5.33
N THR A 371 5.37 5.93 -4.02
CA THR A 371 5.13 6.98 -3.02
C THR A 371 5.89 6.67 -1.74
N ILE A 372 6.39 7.73 -1.10
CA ILE A 372 6.80 7.72 0.29
C ILE A 372 6.06 8.81 1.08
N SER A 373 5.95 8.63 2.39
CA SER A 373 5.65 9.71 3.31
C SER A 373 6.77 9.90 4.31
N ILE A 374 7.01 11.14 4.70
CA ILE A 374 7.91 11.48 5.80
C ILE A 374 7.07 12.04 6.92
N ASN A 375 7.07 11.34 8.05
CA ASN A 375 6.44 11.78 9.29
C ASN A 375 7.52 12.45 10.14
N PHE A 376 7.41 13.76 10.32
CA PHE A 376 8.42 14.54 11.04
C PHE A 376 8.06 14.67 12.52
N ASN A 377 8.85 14.01 13.37
CA ASN A 377 8.72 14.10 14.83
C ASN A 377 7.26 13.93 15.32
N SER A 378 6.52 13.03 14.68
CA SER A 378 5.10 12.85 14.91
C SER A 378 4.77 11.44 15.38
N ILE A 379 3.75 11.36 16.23
CA ILE A 379 3.18 10.10 16.71
C ILE A 379 1.96 9.80 15.84
N CYS A 380 1.94 8.62 15.24
CA CYS A 380 0.76 8.16 14.55
C CYS A 380 -0.19 7.47 15.52
N GLN A 381 -1.45 7.92 15.56
CA GLN A 381 -2.52 7.23 16.26
C GLN A 381 -2.76 5.84 15.64
N PHE A 382 -3.39 4.94 16.41
CA PHE A 382 -3.67 3.61 15.90
C PHE A 382 -4.69 3.67 14.76
N HIS A 383 -4.35 3.08 13.61
CA HIS A 383 -5.19 3.10 12.41
C HIS A 383 -4.80 1.97 11.45
N ARG A 384 -5.51 1.88 10.32
CA ARG A 384 -5.16 1.07 9.16
C ARG A 384 -5.04 1.96 7.94
N ASP A 385 -4.11 1.63 7.04
CA ASP A 385 -3.96 2.32 5.77
C ASP A 385 -4.84 1.66 4.72
N LEU A 386 -6.14 1.95 4.77
CA LEU A 386 -7.12 1.34 3.87
C LEU A 386 -6.90 1.69 2.39
N LYS A 387 -6.11 2.74 2.12
CA LYS A 387 -5.70 3.10 0.77
C LYS A 387 -4.59 2.22 0.23
N ASP A 388 -3.81 1.54 1.08
CA ASP A 388 -2.72 0.67 0.64
C ASP A 388 -3.27 -0.61 0.02
N HIS A 389 -2.53 -1.18 -0.94
CA HIS A 389 -2.90 -2.45 -1.54
C HIS A 389 -2.75 -3.58 -0.51
N ARG A 390 -3.81 -4.38 -0.32
CA ARG A 390 -3.89 -5.41 0.74
C ARG A 390 -2.82 -6.52 0.65
N ASN A 391 -2.28 -6.76 -0.55
CA ASN A 391 -1.23 -7.76 -0.81
C ASN A 391 0.14 -7.14 -1.12
N THR A 392 0.41 -5.93 -0.64
CA THR A 392 1.76 -5.34 -0.63
C THR A 392 2.22 -5.13 0.81
N LEU A 393 3.48 -4.71 0.98
CA LEU A 393 4.06 -4.35 2.27
C LEU A 393 4.31 -2.85 2.30
N CYS A 394 3.89 -2.21 3.40
CA CYS A 394 4.33 -0.88 3.78
C CYS A 394 5.62 -1.01 4.60
N VAL A 395 6.64 -0.19 4.32
CA VAL A 395 7.94 -0.23 5.00
C VAL A 395 8.18 1.06 5.77
N VAL A 396 8.33 0.97 7.09
CA VAL A 396 8.61 2.10 7.97
C VAL A 396 10.08 2.07 8.40
N CYS A 397 10.81 3.14 8.09
CA CYS A 397 12.20 3.35 8.48
C CYS A 397 12.27 4.49 9.51
N PRO A 398 12.36 4.20 10.82
CA PRO A 398 12.61 5.22 11.84
C PRO A 398 14.01 5.82 11.70
N LEU A 399 14.12 7.14 11.87
CA LEU A 399 15.36 7.89 11.75
C LEU A 399 15.47 8.94 12.85
N GLY A 400 16.69 9.26 13.26
CA GLY A 400 16.98 10.20 14.34
C GLY A 400 17.43 9.51 15.62
N MET A 401 17.72 10.34 16.62
CA MET A 401 18.12 9.92 17.96
C MET A 401 16.91 10.04 18.87
N PHE A 402 16.34 8.92 19.30
CA PHE A 402 15.12 8.89 20.09
C PHE A 402 15.04 7.70 21.04
N GLU A 403 14.21 7.84 22.08
CA GLU A 403 13.74 6.78 22.96
C GLU A 403 12.21 6.69 22.89
N GLY A 404 11.65 5.49 23.09
CA GLY A 404 10.23 5.23 22.87
C GLY A 404 9.89 5.16 21.37
N GLY A 405 8.69 5.59 20.98
CA GLY A 405 8.29 5.63 19.56
C GLY A 405 8.04 4.25 18.91
N HIS A 406 7.92 3.19 19.72
CA HIS A 406 7.76 1.81 19.25
C HIS A 406 6.54 1.67 18.33
N LEU A 407 6.66 0.88 17.26
CA LEU A 407 5.52 0.59 16.39
C LEU A 407 4.74 -0.59 16.97
N ALA A 408 3.51 -0.34 17.38
CA ALA A 408 2.66 -1.33 18.04
C ALA A 408 1.56 -1.83 17.10
N PHE A 409 1.25 -3.12 17.23
CA PHE A 409 0.24 -3.85 16.48
C PHE A 409 -0.76 -4.47 17.46
N PRO A 410 -1.88 -3.79 17.74
CA PRO A 410 -2.78 -4.21 18.81
C PRO A 410 -3.42 -5.58 18.61
N GLU A 411 -3.70 -5.97 17.35
CA GLU A 411 -4.21 -7.31 17.08
C GLU A 411 -3.24 -8.42 17.48
N LEU A 412 -1.96 -8.09 17.50
CA LEU A 412 -0.90 -9.03 17.77
C LEU A 412 -0.38 -8.97 19.20
N LYS A 413 -0.86 -7.99 19.98
CA LYS A 413 -0.24 -7.60 21.26
C LYS A 413 1.28 -7.53 21.09
N LEU A 414 1.74 -6.88 20.04
CA LEU A 414 3.15 -6.81 19.65
C LEU A 414 3.58 -5.35 19.57
N ALA A 415 4.76 -5.04 20.07
CA ALA A 415 5.42 -3.75 19.89
C ALA A 415 6.85 -3.97 19.40
N VAL A 416 7.20 -3.34 18.28
CA VAL A 416 8.53 -3.43 17.65
C VAL A 416 9.33 -2.20 18.01
N MET A 417 10.49 -2.42 18.62
CA MET A 417 11.41 -1.40 19.11
C MET A 417 12.49 -1.08 18.08
N ALA A 418 12.07 -0.70 16.87
CA ALA A 418 12.98 -0.40 15.78
C ALA A 418 13.72 0.92 16.01
N LYS A 419 15.03 0.91 15.78
CA LYS A 419 15.92 2.07 15.85
C LYS A 419 16.39 2.49 14.46
N GLN A 420 17.08 3.62 14.38
CA GLN A 420 17.77 4.03 13.15
C GLN A 420 18.68 2.90 12.63
N GLY A 421 18.65 2.65 11.33
CA GLY A 421 19.34 1.53 10.68
C GLY A 421 18.51 0.24 10.61
N GLN A 422 17.28 0.25 11.14
CA GLN A 422 16.35 -0.87 11.03
C GLN A 422 15.06 -0.42 10.35
N ALA A 423 14.29 -1.37 9.83
CA ALA A 423 13.04 -1.12 9.16
C ALA A 423 11.99 -2.19 9.49
N ILE A 424 10.72 -1.81 9.36
CA ILE A 424 9.58 -2.70 9.61
C ILE A 424 8.72 -2.72 8.35
N ALA A 425 8.66 -3.86 7.66
CA ALA A 425 7.72 -4.10 6.57
C ALA A 425 6.46 -4.80 7.12
N PHE A 426 5.25 -4.35 6.81
CA PHE A 426 4.03 -4.99 7.29
C PHE A 426 2.82 -4.68 6.40
N ARG A 427 1.75 -5.46 6.58
CA ARG A 427 0.49 -5.29 5.85
C ARG A 427 -0.37 -4.20 6.51
N SER A 428 -0.05 -2.94 6.24
CA SER A 428 -0.69 -1.71 6.77
C SER A 428 -2.20 -1.63 6.54
N HIS A 429 -2.68 -2.15 5.41
CA HIS A 429 -4.12 -2.25 5.11
C HIS A 429 -4.84 -3.19 6.09
N LEU A 430 -4.15 -4.22 6.58
CA LEU A 430 -4.74 -5.27 7.40
C LEU A 430 -4.62 -5.03 8.88
N LEU A 431 -3.42 -4.66 9.33
CA LEU A 431 -3.07 -4.58 10.74
C LEU A 431 -3.30 -3.16 11.26
N ILE A 432 -4.00 -3.05 12.38
CA ILE A 432 -4.01 -1.79 13.13
C ILE A 432 -2.60 -1.56 13.62
N HIS A 433 -2.11 -0.35 13.42
CA HIS A 433 -0.78 0.03 13.84
C HIS A 433 -0.74 1.49 14.24
N GLY A 434 0.19 1.82 15.13
CA GLY A 434 0.40 3.16 15.67
C GLY A 434 1.69 3.22 16.47
N ASN A 435 2.15 4.43 16.77
CA ASN A 435 3.36 4.64 17.56
C ASN A 435 3.02 4.79 19.04
N LEU A 436 3.82 4.16 19.90
CA LEU A 436 3.88 4.54 21.31
C LEU A 436 4.55 5.92 21.44
N PRO A 437 4.33 6.64 22.56
CA PRO A 437 4.94 7.95 22.76
C PRO A 437 6.48 7.92 22.68
N ILE A 438 7.05 8.99 22.15
CA ILE A 438 8.49 9.26 22.19
C ILE A 438 8.79 9.88 23.56
N THR A 439 9.76 9.33 24.29
CA THR A 439 10.10 9.78 25.64
C THR A 439 11.29 10.73 25.67
N ALA A 440 12.16 10.64 24.67
CA ALA A 440 13.31 11.52 24.52
C ALA A 440 13.73 11.62 23.04
N GLY A 441 14.32 12.76 22.68
CA GLY A 441 14.89 12.97 21.34
C GLY A 441 13.87 13.31 20.25
N SER A 442 14.28 13.13 18.99
CA SER A 442 13.46 13.39 17.79
C SER A 442 13.44 12.16 16.90
N ARG A 443 12.24 11.75 16.50
CA ARG A 443 12.01 10.59 15.63
C ARG A 443 11.30 11.01 14.36
N HIS A 444 12.01 10.97 13.25
CA HIS A 444 11.39 10.99 11.93
C HIS A 444 11.09 9.56 11.49
N SER A 445 10.19 9.39 10.52
CA SER A 445 10.08 8.12 9.81
C SER A 445 9.79 8.32 8.34
N VAL A 446 10.49 7.58 7.50
CA VAL A 446 10.17 7.44 6.08
C VAL A 446 9.34 6.18 5.91
N VAL A 447 8.21 6.30 5.23
CA VAL A 447 7.25 5.22 5.03
C VAL A 447 7.05 5.00 3.54
N PHE A 448 7.42 3.82 3.06
CA PHE A 448 7.27 3.40 1.65
C PHE A 448 6.00 2.57 1.51
N TYR A 449 5.14 2.88 0.54
CA TYR A 449 3.87 2.18 0.36
C TYR A 449 3.35 2.25 -1.08
N ILE A 450 2.36 1.41 -1.38
CA ILE A 450 1.67 1.36 -2.67
C ILE A 450 0.18 1.47 -2.41
N HIS A 451 -0.42 2.58 -2.84
CA HIS A 451 -1.87 2.73 -2.83
C HIS A 451 -2.54 1.78 -3.83
N ASP A 452 -3.70 1.26 -3.47
CA ASP A 452 -4.55 0.41 -4.32
C ASP A 452 -4.91 1.10 -5.64
N THR A 453 -5.04 2.43 -5.60
CA THR A 453 -5.43 3.25 -6.75
C THR A 453 -4.34 3.40 -7.80
N VAL A 454 -3.08 3.04 -7.52
CA VAL A 454 -2.02 3.05 -8.55
C VAL A 454 -2.03 1.79 -9.43
N ILE A 455 -2.84 0.79 -9.06
CA ILE A 455 -2.96 -0.50 -9.74
C ILE A 455 -4.17 -0.45 -10.69
N LYS A 456 -3.89 -0.53 -12.01
CA LYS A 456 -4.88 -0.35 -13.10
C LYS A 456 -6.11 -1.23 -12.95
N GLN A 457 -5.92 -2.51 -12.60
CA GLN A 457 -7.00 -3.50 -12.50
C GLN A 457 -8.06 -3.12 -11.46
N LYS A 458 -7.70 -2.24 -10.52
CA LYS A 458 -8.58 -1.77 -9.46
C LYS A 458 -9.28 -0.45 -9.76
N ARG A 459 -9.19 0.04 -10.99
CA ARG A 459 -9.77 1.31 -11.40
C ARG A 459 -11.01 1.11 -12.25
N LYS A 460 -12.03 1.93 -11.97
CA LYS A 460 -13.15 2.13 -12.89
C LYS A 460 -12.79 3.23 -13.86
N PHE A 461 -12.40 2.86 -15.07
CA PHE A 461 -12.31 3.77 -16.20
C PHE A 461 -13.63 3.83 -16.99
N ALA A 462 -14.74 3.35 -16.41
CA ALA A 462 -16.03 3.20 -17.09
C ALA A 462 -16.43 4.47 -17.86
N SER A 463 -16.30 5.66 -17.26
CA SER A 463 -16.63 6.93 -17.95
C SER A 463 -15.68 7.29 -19.11
N LEU A 464 -14.46 6.75 -19.15
CA LEU A 464 -13.53 6.93 -20.27
C LEU A 464 -13.82 5.97 -21.42
N PHE A 465 -14.44 4.82 -21.13
CA PHE A 465 -14.75 3.77 -22.09
C PHE A 465 -16.24 3.70 -22.46
N ASP A 466 -17.11 4.37 -21.72
CA ASP A 466 -18.49 4.70 -22.08
C ASP A 466 -18.44 5.74 -23.19
N ASP A 467 -18.27 5.26 -24.41
CA ASP A 467 -18.82 5.94 -25.56
C ASP A 467 -20.24 5.40 -25.70
N GLY A 468 -21.23 6.28 -25.62
CA GLY A 468 -22.61 5.87 -25.90
C GLY A 468 -22.72 5.41 -27.35
N ASP A 469 -22.56 4.12 -27.59
CA ASP A 469 -23.57 3.26 -28.19
C ASP A 469 -23.10 1.78 -28.23
N LEU A 470 -24.11 0.93 -28.16
CA LEU A 470 -24.17 -0.51 -27.95
C LEU A 470 -23.40 -1.43 -28.92
N ASP A 471 -23.18 -2.65 -28.40
CA ASP A 471 -23.06 -3.97 -29.05
C ASP A 471 -21.73 -4.43 -29.66
N ALA A 472 -21.10 -5.39 -28.94
CA ALA A 472 -20.68 -6.67 -29.51
C ALA A 472 -20.39 -7.70 -28.40
N LEU A 473 -21.39 -8.53 -28.06
CA LEU A 473 -21.35 -9.92 -27.56
C LEU A 473 -22.43 -10.22 -26.51
N GLU A 474 -23.69 -10.04 -26.91
CA GLU A 474 -24.79 -10.82 -26.37
C GLU A 474 -25.48 -11.56 -27.52
N ILE A 475 -24.79 -12.53 -28.13
CA ILE A 475 -25.44 -13.60 -28.91
C ILE A 475 -24.74 -14.92 -28.57
N LEU A 476 -25.23 -15.55 -27.51
CA LEU A 476 -25.38 -17.00 -27.40
C LEU A 476 -26.55 -17.24 -26.44
N ASP A 477 -27.77 -16.96 -26.89
CA ASP A 477 -28.85 -17.95 -26.92
C ASP A 477 -30.17 -17.35 -27.40
N ASN A 478 -30.93 -18.22 -28.06
CA ASN A 478 -32.36 -18.12 -28.37
C ASN A 478 -32.77 -17.36 -29.63
N THR A 479 -32.65 -18.12 -30.71
CA THR A 479 -33.67 -18.35 -31.75
C THR A 479 -35.11 -17.92 -31.44
N CYS A 480 -35.75 -17.46 -32.53
CA CYS A 480 -37.19 -17.41 -32.85
C CYS A 480 -37.96 -16.09 -32.63
N SER A 481 -37.93 -15.28 -33.70
CA SER A 481 -39.08 -14.99 -34.56
C SER A 481 -40.20 -14.04 -34.09
N ILE A 482 -40.27 -12.92 -34.83
CA ILE A 482 -41.43 -12.34 -35.56
C ILE A 482 -42.16 -11.13 -34.92
N ASP A 483 -41.88 -10.00 -35.59
CA ASP A 483 -42.73 -8.94 -36.17
C ASP A 483 -43.28 -7.73 -35.36
N ASP A 484 -42.85 -6.56 -35.86
CA ASP A 484 -43.60 -5.35 -36.26
C ASP A 484 -44.35 -4.50 -35.22
N ASP A 485 -43.87 -3.28 -34.95
CA ASP A 485 -44.35 -2.05 -35.63
C ASP A 485 -43.91 -0.73 -34.93
N VAL A 486 -43.35 0.17 -35.76
CA VAL A 486 -43.54 1.64 -35.86
C VAL A 486 -43.76 2.49 -34.58
N ILE A 487 -42.94 3.54 -34.37
CA ILE A 487 -43.30 4.98 -34.49
C ILE A 487 -42.15 5.90 -34.05
N LYS A 488 -41.99 6.97 -34.85
CA LYS A 488 -41.00 8.05 -34.88
C LYS A 488 -41.20 9.15 -33.82
N HIS A 489 -40.18 10.03 -33.75
CA HIS A 489 -40.16 11.43 -33.29
C HIS A 489 -40.13 11.66 -31.77
N ASP A 490 -39.39 12.61 -31.19
CA ASP A 490 -38.77 13.81 -31.75
C ASP A 490 -37.63 14.33 -30.85
N LYS A 491 -36.58 14.88 -31.46
CA LYS A 491 -35.49 15.60 -30.79
C LYS A 491 -35.99 16.98 -30.35
N LYS A 492 -35.84 17.32 -29.07
CA LYS A 492 -35.79 18.72 -28.62
C LYS A 492 -34.53 18.99 -27.81
N LEU A 493 -33.61 19.68 -28.48
CA LEU A 493 -32.45 20.38 -27.91
C LEU A 493 -32.91 21.35 -26.83
N GLN A 494 -32.38 21.22 -25.61
CA GLN A 494 -32.38 22.30 -24.62
C GLN A 494 -30.94 22.54 -24.14
N LYS A 495 -30.43 23.73 -24.50
CA LYS A 495 -29.12 24.25 -24.10
C LYS A 495 -29.08 24.58 -22.61
N CYS A 496 -27.88 24.45 -22.07
CA CYS A 496 -27.43 24.47 -20.69
C CYS A 496 -28.02 25.51 -19.72
N SER A 497 -28.09 25.11 -18.45
CA SER A 497 -27.83 25.97 -17.29
C SER A 497 -26.91 25.22 -16.32
N PRO A 498 -25.91 25.88 -15.69
CA PRO A 498 -25.00 25.24 -14.75
C PRO A 498 -25.75 24.82 -13.47
N PRO A 499 -25.40 23.69 -12.84
CA PRO A 499 -26.06 23.27 -11.61
C PRO A 499 -25.73 24.25 -10.48
N LYS A 500 -26.79 24.88 -9.95
CA LYS A 500 -26.74 25.69 -8.73
C LYS A 500 -26.30 24.81 -7.56
N LEU A 501 -25.24 25.24 -6.87
CA LEU A 501 -24.82 24.73 -5.57
C LEU A 501 -25.96 24.94 -4.55
N ALA A 502 -26.66 23.87 -4.19
CA ALA A 502 -27.52 23.85 -3.01
C ALA A 502 -26.69 23.43 -1.78
N PRO A 503 -26.96 24.01 -0.59
CA PRO A 503 -26.13 23.82 0.59
C PRO A 503 -26.30 22.42 1.16
N ARG A 504 -25.21 21.63 1.18
CA ARG A 504 -25.15 20.37 1.92
C ARG A 504 -25.15 20.67 3.42
N ASN A 505 -26.30 20.50 4.06
CA ASN A 505 -26.37 20.14 5.48
C ASN A 505 -25.66 18.79 5.66
N SER A 506 -24.36 18.85 5.94
CA SER A 506 -23.57 17.70 6.37
C SER A 506 -23.69 17.60 7.89
N SER A 507 -24.40 16.58 8.37
CA SER A 507 -24.10 16.01 9.68
C SER A 507 -22.69 15.42 9.61
N ARG A 508 -21.70 16.26 9.90
CA ARG A 508 -20.30 15.88 10.08
C ARG A 508 -20.22 14.83 11.19
N LEU A 509 -20.10 13.56 10.84
CA LEU A 509 -19.40 12.58 11.68
C LEU A 509 -17.93 12.98 11.67
N LYS A 510 -17.50 13.59 12.77
CA LYS A 510 -16.13 14.07 12.98
C LYS A 510 -15.21 12.84 13.09
N ASN A 511 -14.31 12.65 12.12
CA ASN A 511 -13.08 11.92 12.37
C ASN A 511 -12.33 12.71 13.46
N HIS A 512 -12.28 12.16 14.67
CA HIS A 512 -11.60 12.79 15.79
C HIS A 512 -10.11 12.89 15.48
N ARG A 513 -9.61 14.12 15.61
CA ARG A 513 -8.29 14.59 15.16
C ARG A 513 -7.18 14.15 16.12
N ARG A 514 -6.01 13.94 15.54
CA ARG A 514 -4.69 13.69 16.15
C ARG A 514 -4.32 14.78 17.17
N SER A 515 -3.68 14.39 18.26
CA SER A 515 -3.16 15.30 19.30
C SER A 515 -1.66 15.54 19.08
N HIS A 516 -1.25 16.80 19.19
CA HIS A 516 0.15 17.23 19.15
C HIS A 516 0.85 16.91 20.48
N LEU A 517 2.17 16.65 20.41
CA LEU A 517 3.09 16.86 21.53
C LEU A 517 3.69 18.26 21.41
#